data_AF-A0A6A0B2X9-F1
#
_entry.id   AF-A0A6A0B2X9-F1
#
_cell.length_a   1.000
_cell.length_b   1.000
_cell.length_c   1.000
_cell.angle_alpha   90.00
_cell.angle_beta   90.00
_cell.angle_gamma   90.00
#
_symmetry.space_group_name_H-M   'P 1'
#
loop_
_entity.id
_entity.type
_entity.pdbx_description
1 polymer ?
#
loop_
_entity_poly.entity_id
_entity_poly.type
_entity_poly.pdbx_seq_one_letter_code
_entity_poly.pdbx_strand_id
1 'polypeptide(L)' 'MTGAPGHWPVTNPVDLDQADEQGEQHLQLVTEQARFHVTLGAVRADLETQPSAKCVRAAARRWCNAITAMADEIAA' A
#
# COMPACT_ATOMS: atom_id res chain seq x y z
N MET A 1 -34.30 -26.28 16.30
CA MET A 1 -33.35 -25.29 15.75
C MET A 1 -32.97 -24.33 16.85
N THR A 2 -31.94 -24.64 17.61
CA THR A 2 -31.45 -23.85 18.75
C THR A 2 -30.19 -23.12 18.34
N GLY A 3 -30.33 -21.89 17.82
CA GLY A 3 -29.21 -20.96 17.63
C GLY A 3 -29.22 -19.93 18.76
N ALA A 4 -28.07 -19.71 19.41
CA ALA A 4 -27.91 -18.64 20.38
C ALA A 4 -27.97 -17.26 19.67
N PRO A 5 -28.53 -16.20 20.29
CA PRO A 5 -28.60 -14.88 19.68
C PRO A 5 -27.21 -14.38 19.27
N GLY A 6 -27.06 -13.90 18.03
CA GLY A 6 -25.79 -13.42 17.49
C GLY A 6 -24.98 -14.46 16.71
N HIS A 7 -25.37 -15.74 16.74
CA HIS A 7 -24.74 -16.77 15.92
C HIS A 7 -25.57 -17.04 14.66
N TRP A 8 -24.91 -17.00 13.50
CA TRP A 8 -25.50 -17.51 12.27
C TRP A 8 -25.60 -19.04 12.35
N PRO A 9 -26.74 -19.65 11.95
CA PRO A 9 -26.94 -21.10 12.01
C PRO A 9 -26.12 -21.78 10.91
N VAL A 10 -24.83 -22.00 11.17
CA VAL A 10 -23.91 -22.69 10.26
C VAL A 10 -23.50 -24.02 10.90
N THR A 11 -23.63 -25.11 10.13
CA THR A 11 -23.39 -26.48 10.61
C THR A 11 -21.91 -26.79 10.85
N ASN A 12 -21.01 -26.13 10.11
CA ASN A 12 -19.56 -26.20 10.32
C ASN A 12 -18.99 -24.77 10.24
N PRO A 13 -18.71 -24.12 11.38
CA PRO A 13 -18.11 -22.79 11.39
C PRO A 13 -16.75 -22.80 10.69
N VAL A 14 -16.49 -21.77 9.89
CA VAL A 14 -15.14 -21.58 9.33
C VAL A 14 -14.21 -21.13 10.46
N ASP A 15 -13.02 -21.72 10.51
CA ASP A 15 -11.98 -21.31 11.45
C ASP A 15 -11.29 -20.05 10.93
N LEU A 16 -11.61 -18.91 11.53
CA LEU A 16 -11.11 -17.60 11.11
C LEU A 16 -9.67 -17.34 11.57
N ASP A 17 -9.14 -18.17 12.48
CA ASP A 17 -7.77 -18.05 12.99
C ASP A 17 -6.76 -18.82 12.11
N GLN A 18 -7.23 -19.56 11.09
CA GLN A 18 -6.37 -20.20 10.11
C GLN A 18 -5.92 -19.19 9.05
N ALA A 19 -4.61 -19.01 8.94
CA ALA A 19 -4.01 -18.36 7.78
C ALA A 19 -4.29 -19.24 6.56
N ASP A 20 -5.18 -18.77 5.68
CA ASP A 20 -5.34 -19.33 4.35
C ASP A 20 -4.51 -18.54 3.34
N GLU A 21 -4.27 -19.14 2.17
CA GLU A 21 -3.47 -18.54 1.10
C GLU A 21 -4.02 -17.15 0.70
N GLN A 22 -5.34 -16.97 0.77
CA GLN A 22 -6.02 -15.70 0.48
C GLN A 22 -5.69 -14.62 1.51
N GLY A 23 -5.71 -14.94 2.80
CA GLY A 23 -5.35 -14.05 3.90
C GLY A 23 -3.89 -13.63 3.83
N GLU A 24 -2.98 -14.55 3.52
CA GLU A 24 -1.55 -14.24 3.33
C GLU A 24 -1.32 -13.30 2.14
N GLN A 25 -1.94 -13.56 0.99
CA GLN A 25 -1.88 -12.69 -0.18
C GLN A 25 -2.45 -11.29 0.11
N HIS A 26 -3.55 -11.22 0.87
CA HIS A 26 -4.13 -9.94 1.28
C HIS A 26 -3.17 -9.14 2.18
N LEU A 27 -2.55 -9.78 3.18
CA LEU A 27 -1.58 -9.13 4.06
C LEU A 27 -0.33 -8.65 3.30
N GLN A 28 0.14 -9.42 2.32
CA GLN A 28 1.23 -9.01 1.43
C GLN A 28 0.84 -7.76 0.62
N LEU A 29 -0.35 -7.75 0.02
CA LEU A 29 -0.85 -6.58 -0.72
C LEU A 29 -0.93 -5.33 0.17
N VAL A 30 -1.50 -5.46 1.38
CA VAL A 30 -1.60 -4.35 2.33
C VAL A 30 -0.21 -3.85 2.73
N THR A 31 0.75 -4.76 2.92
CA THR A 31 2.14 -4.41 3.23
C THR A 31 2.78 -3.60 2.11
N GLU A 32 2.63 -4.02 0.85
CA GLU A 32 3.18 -3.27 -0.28
C GLU A 32 2.49 -1.92 -0.48
N GLN A 33 1.17 -1.84 -0.27
CA GLN A 33 0.44 -0.56 -0.28
C GLN A 33 0.95 0.40 0.79
N ALA A 34 1.19 -0.11 2.01
CA ALA A 34 1.75 0.70 3.09
C ALA A 34 3.13 1.26 2.72
N ARG A 35 4.02 0.42 2.14
CA ARG A 35 5.35 0.86 1.66
C ARG A 35 5.25 1.93 0.58
N PHE A 36 4.32 1.76 -0.36
CA PHE A 36 4.06 2.75 -1.39
C PHE A 36 3.65 4.10 -0.78
N HIS A 37 2.69 4.10 0.16
CA HIS A 37 2.21 5.32 0.79
C HIS A 37 3.26 6.02 1.66
N VAL A 38 4.11 5.26 2.37
CA VAL A 38 5.24 5.82 3.12
C VAL A 38 6.20 6.56 2.17
N THR A 39 6.57 5.91 1.06
CA THR A 39 7.45 6.51 0.06
C THR A 39 6.83 7.76 -0.56
N LEU A 40 5.55 7.72 -0.90
CA LEU A 40 4.81 8.85 -1.45
C LEU A 40 4.75 10.02 -0.45
N GLY A 41 4.59 9.74 0.84
CA GLY A 41 4.64 10.72 1.91
C GLY A 41 5.99 11.46 1.98
N ALA A 42 7.10 10.74 1.80
CA ALA A 42 8.43 11.35 1.77
C ALA A 42 8.61 12.28 0.55
N VAL A 43 8.16 11.87 -0.64
CA VAL A 43 8.16 12.73 -1.83
C VAL A 43 7.31 13.98 -1.60
N ARG A 44 6.14 13.82 -1.00
CA ARG A 44 5.26 14.96 -0.67
C ARG A 44 5.95 15.94 0.27
N ALA A 45 6.62 15.45 1.31
CA ALA A 45 7.35 16.29 2.25
C ALA A 45 8.43 17.14 1.55
N ASP A 46 9.23 16.54 0.64
CA ASP A 46 10.21 17.30 -0.17
C ASP A 46 9.54 18.39 -0.99
N LEU A 47 8.41 18.09 -1.65
CA LEU A 47 7.68 19.07 -2.45
C LEU A 47 7.11 20.22 -1.62
N GLU A 48 6.64 19.94 -0.40
CA GLU A 48 6.10 20.94 0.53
C GLU A 48 7.19 21.90 1.04
N THR A 49 8.46 21.46 1.12
CA THR A 49 9.58 22.34 1.57
C THR A 49 10.05 23.35 0.52
N GLN A 50 9.59 23.24 -0.73
CA GLN A 50 10.13 24.05 -1.82
C GLN A 50 9.72 25.53 -1.69
N PRO A 51 10.63 26.49 -1.94
CA PRO A 51 10.42 27.90 -1.62
C PRO A 51 9.45 28.63 -2.58
N SER A 52 9.06 28.00 -3.70
CA SER A 52 8.14 28.59 -4.66
C SER A 52 7.47 27.53 -5.54
N ALA A 53 6.35 27.88 -6.17
CA ALA A 53 5.66 27.00 -7.10
C ALA A 53 6.52 26.59 -8.33
N LYS A 54 7.53 27.40 -8.70
CA LYS A 54 8.48 27.02 -9.76
C LYS A 54 9.42 25.91 -9.26
N CYS A 55 9.90 26.04 -8.02
CA CYS A 55 10.75 25.03 -7.37
C CYS A 55 10.00 23.71 -7.15
N VAL A 56 8.73 23.75 -6.71
CA VAL A 56 7.87 22.55 -6.61
C VAL A 56 7.83 21.79 -7.93
N ARG A 57 7.53 22.46 -9.04
CA ARG A 57 7.45 21.81 -10.36
C ARG A 57 8.81 21.28 -10.83
N ALA A 58 9.90 21.96 -10.49
CA ALA A 58 11.25 21.50 -10.80
C ALA A 58 11.62 20.24 -10.00
N ALA A 59 11.34 20.21 -8.70
CA ALA A 59 11.54 19.04 -7.85
C ALA A 59 10.68 17.85 -8.31
N ALA A 60 9.41 18.08 -8.67
CA ALA A 60 8.53 17.04 -9.20
C ALA A 60 9.11 16.37 -10.46
N ARG A 61 9.60 17.15 -11.43
CA ARG A 61 10.26 16.60 -12.63
C ARG A 61 11.50 15.78 -12.29
N ARG A 62 12.31 16.24 -11.32
CA ARG A 62 13.50 15.50 -10.85
C ARG A 62 13.10 14.13 -10.28
N TRP A 63 12.05 14.08 -9.47
CA TRP A 63 11.52 12.82 -8.93
C TRP A 63 11.03 11.87 -10.02
N CYS A 64 10.24 12.37 -10.98
CA CYS A 64 9.79 11.56 -12.11
C CYS A 64 10.96 10.96 -12.88
N ASN A 65 11.96 11.76 -13.22
CA ASN A 65 13.14 11.29 -13.95
C ASN A 65 13.92 10.23 -13.18
N ALA A 66 14.12 10.43 -11.86
CA ALA A 66 14.82 9.48 -11.02
C ALA A 66 14.08 8.15 -10.91
N ILE A 67 12.75 8.19 -10.73
CA ILE A 67 11.91 6.98 -10.66
C ILE A 67 11.96 6.21 -11.98
N THR A 68 11.84 6.90 -13.12
CA THR A 68 11.92 6.26 -14.44
C THR A 68 13.31 5.64 -14.66
N ALA A 69 14.39 6.35 -14.35
CA ALA A 69 15.74 5.81 -14.51
C ALA A 69 15.95 4.55 -13.64
N MET A 70 15.52 4.57 -12.38
CA MET A 70 15.59 3.38 -11.51
C MET A 70 14.76 2.22 -12.07
N ALA A 71 13.58 2.49 -12.65
CA ALA A 71 12.76 1.46 -13.26
C ALA A 71 13.45 0.83 -14.48
N ASP A 72 14.06 1.64 -15.33
CA ASP A 72 14.81 1.18 -16.49
C ASP A 72 16.04 0.34 -16.08
N GLU A 73 16.75 0.74 -15.02
CA GLU A 73 17.89 0.00 -14.46
C GLU A 73 17.48 -1.37 -13.88
N ILE A 74 16.34 -1.44 -13.18
CA ILE A 74 15.84 -2.69 -12.57
C ILE A 74 15.28 -3.64 -13.63
N ALA A 75 14.73 -3.11 -14.73
CA ALA A 75 14.14 -3.89 -15.81
C ALA A 75 15.15 -4.37 -16.86
N ALA A 76 16.41 -3.92 -16.80
CA ALA A 76 17.50 -4.31 -17.68
C ALA A 76 18.10 -5.68 -17.31
#